data_AF-A0A444IVT6-F1
#
_entry.id   AF-A0A444IVT6-F1
#
_cell.length_a   1.000
_cell.length_b   1.000
_cell.length_c   1.000
_cell.angle_alpha   90.00
_cell.angle_beta   90.00
_cell.angle_gamma   90.00
#
_symmetry.space_group_name_H-M   'P 1'
#
loop_
_entity.id
_entity.type
_entity.pdbx_description
1 polymer ?
#
loop_
_entity_poly.entity_id
_entity_poly.type
_entity_poly.pdbx_seq_one_letter_code
_entity_poly.pdbx_strand_id
1 'polypeptide(L)' 'MNPLFINFIYIISAALFIFGLKMLSSPATARRGNLLSSLGMLIAIIVTLMNAGLDYKWIFLGILIGSGIGALSQFESK' A
#
# COMPACT_ATOMS: atom_id res chain seq x y z
N MET A 1 15.86 -10.18 7.13
CA MET A 1 14.97 -11.35 6.98
C MET A 1 15.48 -12.25 5.86
N ASN A 2 15.04 -13.50 5.72
CA ASN A 2 15.46 -14.35 4.60
C ASN A 2 14.99 -13.71 3.26
N PRO A 3 15.88 -13.50 2.26
CA PRO A 3 15.51 -12.89 0.98
C PRO A 3 14.38 -13.60 0.24
N LEU A 4 14.30 -14.93 0.32
CA LEU A 4 13.23 -15.71 -0.29
C LEU A 4 11.87 -15.35 0.31
N PHE A 5 11.81 -15.16 1.63
CA PHE A 5 10.59 -14.77 2.32
C PHE A 5 10.13 -13.38 1.88
N ILE A 6 11.04 -12.41 1.78
CA ILE A 6 10.73 -11.04 1.33
C ILE A 6 10.16 -11.08 -0.09
N ASN A 7 10.84 -11.77 -1.01
CA ASN A 7 10.41 -11.90 -2.40
C ASN A 7 9.04 -12.58 -2.51
N PHE A 8 8.79 -13.60 -1.69
CA PHE A 8 7.49 -14.26 -1.65
C PHE A 8 6.36 -13.31 -1.21
N ILE A 9 6.60 -12.48 -0.18
CA ILE A 9 5.61 -11.47 0.23
C ILE A 9 5.40 -10.40 -0.85
N TYR A 10 6.46 -10.00 -1.57
CA TYR A 10 6.32 -9.08 -2.71
C TYR A 10 5.50 -9.69 -3.85
N ILE A 11 5.64 -10.98 -4.13
CA ILE A 11 4.80 -11.69 -5.11
C ILE A 11 3.33 -11.71 -4.65
N ILE A 12 3.07 -12.01 -3.36
CA ILE A 12 1.70 -11.96 -2.81
C ILE A 12 1.12 -10.55 -2.94
N SER A 13 1.89 -9.52 -2.59
CA SER A 13 1.46 -8.13 -2.68
C SER A 13 1.15 -7.73 -4.12
N ALA A 14 2.01 -8.13 -5.08
CA ALA A 14 1.79 -7.91 -6.50
C ALA A 14 0.51 -8.63 -6.99
N ALA A 15 0.26 -9.86 -6.56
CA ALA A 15 -0.97 -10.57 -6.89
C ALA A 15 -2.22 -9.84 -6.37
N LEU A 16 -2.20 -9.36 -5.12
CA LEU A 16 -3.30 -8.56 -4.55
C LEU A 16 -3.55 -7.28 -5.37
N PHE A 17 -2.49 -6.59 -5.80
CA PHE A 17 -2.61 -5.43 -6.68
C PHE A 17 -3.23 -5.79 -8.03
N ILE A 18 -2.81 -6.88 -8.68
CA ILE A 18 -3.37 -7.32 -9.96
C ILE A 18 -4.88 -7.55 -9.84
N PHE A 19 -5.31 -8.28 -8.80
CA PHE A 19 -6.74 -8.53 -8.56
C PHE A 19 -7.49 -7.25 -8.19
N GLY A 20 -6.88 -6.39 -7.35
CA GLY A 20 -7.47 -5.11 -6.95
C GLY A 20 -7.71 -4.18 -8.12
N LEU A 21 -6.72 -4.03 -9.01
CA LEU A 21 -6.82 -3.26 -10.25
C LEU A 21 -7.88 -3.83 -11.20
N LYS A 22 -7.95 -5.16 -11.36
CA LYS A 22 -9.01 -5.79 -12.16
C LYS A 22 -10.41 -5.48 -11.63
N MET A 23 -10.58 -5.47 -10.30
CA MET A 23 -11.86 -5.15 -9.67
C MET A 23 -12.22 -3.65 -9.77
N LEU A 24 -11.22 -2.77 -9.88
CA LEU A 24 -11.44 -1.34 -10.10
C LEU A 24 -12.01 -1.03 -11.49
N SER A 25 -11.91 -1.96 -12.45
CA SER A 25 -12.48 -1.81 -13.80
C SER A 25 -14.01 -1.87 -13.85
N SER A 26 -14.69 -2.21 -12.74
CA SER A 26 -16.16 -2.19 -12.65
C SER A 26 -16.63 -1.40 -11.41
N PRO A 27 -17.59 -0.46 -11.57
CA PRO A 27 -18.14 0.29 -10.43
C PRO A 27 -18.70 -0.60 -9.32
N ALA A 28 -19.29 -1.75 -9.67
CA ALA A 28 -19.87 -2.68 -8.70
C ALA A 28 -18.82 -3.29 -7.76
N THR A 29 -17.58 -3.48 -8.23
CA THR A 29 -16.48 -4.08 -7.46
C THR A 29 -15.41 -3.09 -7.02
N ALA A 30 -15.47 -1.83 -7.48
CA ALA A 30 -14.41 -0.84 -7.29
C ALA A 30 -14.01 -0.63 -5.82
N ARG A 31 -14.97 -0.51 -4.90
CA ARG A 31 -14.67 -0.32 -3.47
C ARG A 31 -13.88 -1.49 -2.88
N ARG A 32 -14.24 -2.72 -3.25
CA ARG A 32 -13.54 -3.94 -2.81
C ARG A 32 -12.16 -4.05 -3.48
N GLY A 33 -12.06 -3.66 -4.75
CA GLY A 33 -10.79 -3.61 -5.48
C GLY A 33 -9.78 -2.66 -4.82
N ASN A 34 -10.23 -1.45 -4.44
CA ASN A 34 -9.40 -0.51 -3.70
C ASN A 34 -8.93 -1.08 -2.35
N LEU A 35 -9.82 -1.72 -1.59
CA LEU A 35 -9.46 -2.37 -0.32
C LEU A 35 -8.36 -3.42 -0.54
N LEU A 36 -8.50 -4.27 -1.55
CA LEU A 36 -7.53 -5.32 -1.86
C LEU A 36 -6.16 -4.75 -2.22
N SER A 37 -6.11 -3.71 -3.06
CA SER A 37 -4.89 -3.00 -3.41
C SER A 37 -4.25 -2.33 -2.18
N SER A 38 -5.05 -1.70 -1.31
CA SER A 38 -4.54 -1.06 -0.10
C SER A 38 -3.94 -2.07 0.90
N LEU A 39 -4.50 -3.27 0.99
CA LEU A 39 -3.93 -4.36 1.80
C LEU A 39 -2.61 -4.85 1.20
N GLY A 40 -2.53 -5.01 -0.11
CA GLY A 40 -1.28 -5.34 -0.81
C GLY A 40 -0.18 -4.31 -0.53
N MET A 41 -0.53 -3.02 -0.58
CA MET A 41 0.41 -1.94 -0.22
C MET A 41 0.86 -2.02 1.24
N LEU A 42 -0.08 -2.21 2.18
CA LEU A 42 0.22 -2.27 3.61
C LEU A 42 1.19 -3.42 3.93
N ILE A 43 0.95 -4.60 3.37
CA ILE A 43 1.80 -5.78 3.55
C ILE A 43 3.22 -5.50 3.04
N ALA A 44 3.34 -4.92 1.83
CA ALA A 44 4.64 -4.58 1.25
C ALA A 44 5.41 -3.58 2.13
N ILE A 45 4.76 -2.51 2.59
CA ILE A 45 5.36 -1.50 3.47
C ILE A 45 5.90 -2.16 4.75
N ILE A 46 5.11 -2.99 5.43
CA ILE A 46 5.53 -3.63 6.69
C ILE A 46 6.79 -4.45 6.48
N VAL A 47 6.85 -5.28 5.43
CA VAL A 47 8.04 -6.11 5.15
C VAL A 47 9.25 -5.24 4.79
N THR A 48 9.06 -4.17 4.02
CA THR A 48 10.14 -3.22 3.72
C THR A 48 10.68 -2.58 4.99
N LEU A 49 9.80 -2.10 5.89
CA LEU A 49 10.20 -1.46 7.14
C LEU A 49 10.98 -2.41 8.05
N MET A 50 10.55 -3.67 8.16
CA MET A 50 11.25 -4.67 8.97
C MET A 50 12.64 -5.04 8.45
N ASN A 51 12.93 -4.83 7.16
CA ASN A 51 14.19 -5.27 6.54
C ASN A 51 15.15 -4.14 6.18
N ALA A 52 14.66 -2.93 5.91
CA ALA A 52 15.46 -1.89 5.27
C ALA A 52 16.42 -1.13 6.20
N GLY A 53 16.33 -1.34 7.53
CA GLY A 53 17.24 -0.69 8.49
C GLY A 53 17.17 0.83 8.49
N LEU A 54 15.98 1.37 8.21
CA LEU A 54 15.75 2.80 8.00
C LEU A 54 15.54 3.56 9.31
N ASP A 55 15.78 4.88 9.28
CA ASP A 55 15.39 5.77 10.37
C ASP A 55 13.87 6.00 10.36
N TYR A 56 13.19 5.44 11.37
CA TYR A 56 11.74 5.54 11.49
C TYR A 56 11.22 6.96 11.71
N LYS A 57 12.05 7.91 12.17
CA LYS A 57 11.63 9.31 12.33
C LYS A 57 11.22 9.91 11.00
N TRP A 58 12.05 9.73 9.96
CA TRP A 58 11.77 10.24 8.62
C TRP A 58 10.61 9.53 7.95
N ILE A 59 10.49 8.22 8.16
CA ILE A 59 9.35 7.43 7.66
C ILE A 59 8.05 7.93 8.26
N PHE A 60 7.98 8.08 9.58
CA PHE A 60 6.79 8.53 10.27
C PHE A 60 6.38 9.94 9.85
N LEU A 61 7.36 10.85 9.73
CA LEU A 61 7.14 12.20 9.24
C LEU A 61 6.61 12.20 7.80
N GLY A 62 7.18 11.36 6.93
CA GLY A 62 6.71 11.19 5.55
C GLY A 62 5.29 10.64 5.47
N ILE A 63 4.95 9.65 6.30
CA ILE A 63 3.59 9.10 6.39
C ILE A 63 2.60 10.18 6.84
N LEU A 64 2.93 10.94 7.90
CA LEU A 64 2.07 12.02 8.41
C LEU A 64 1.83 13.10 7.35
N ILE A 65 2.89 13.61 6.74
CA ILE A 65 2.78 14.68 5.73
C ILE A 65 2.05 14.17 4.50
N GLY A 66 2.44 13.02 3.96
CA GLY A 66 1.86 12.46 2.74
C GLY A 66 0.38 12.09 2.92
N SER A 67 0.03 11.42 4.02
CA SER A 67 -1.37 11.09 4.31
C SER A 67 -2.21 12.34 4.60
N GLY A 68 -1.65 13.34 5.30
CA GLY A 68 -2.30 14.62 5.55
C GLY A 68 -2.63 15.38 4.27
N ILE A 69 -1.64 15.56 3.39
CA ILE A 69 -1.84 16.22 2.09
C ILE A 69 -2.85 15.45 1.23
N GLY A 70 -2.73 14.12 1.16
CA GLY A 70 -3.65 13.29 0.39
C GLY A 70 -5.09 13.35 0.92
N ALA A 71 -5.27 13.39 2.24
CA ALA A 71 -6.60 13.55 2.84
C ALA A 71 -7.18 14.93 2.54
N LEU A 72 -6.39 16.00 2.68
CA LEU A 72 -6.84 17.37 2.41
C LEU A 72 -7.26 17.58 0.96
N SER A 73 -6.45 17.12 0.00
CA SER A 73 -6.75 17.27 -1.44
C SER A 73 -8.01 16.50 -1.86
N GLN A 74 -8.31 15.37 -1.20
CA GLN A 74 -9.53 14.61 -1.45
C GLN A 74 -10.80 15.39 -1.05
N PHE A 75 -10.72 16.29 -0.07
CA PHE A 75 -11.86 17.13 0.34
C PHE A 75 -12.14 18.28 -0.63
N GLU A 76 -11.09 18.87 -1.21
CA GLU A 76 -11.22 19.96 -2.20
C GLU A 76 -11.77 19.49 -3.55
N SER A 77 -11.64 18.19 -3.86
CA SER A 77 -12.12 17.60 -5.13
C SER A 77 -13.64 17.38 -5.20
N LYS A 78 -14.41 17.79 -4.19
CA LYS A 78 -15.88 17.72 -4.17
C LYS A 78 -16.51 19.05 -4.55
#